data_AF-A0AAW8NGM3-F1
#
_entry.id   AF-A0AAW8NGM3-F1
#
_cell.length_a   1.000
_cell.length_b   1.000
_cell.length_c   1.000
_cell.angle_alpha   90.00
_cell.angle_beta   90.00
_cell.angle_gamma   90.00
#
_symmetry.space_group_name_H-M   'P 1'
#
loop_
_entity.id
_entity.type
_entity.pdbx_description
1 polymer ?
#
loop_
_entity_poly.entity_id
_entity_poly.type
_entity_poly.pdbx_seq_one_letter_code
_entity_poly.pdbx_strand_id
1 'polypeptide(L)'
;MVETAIDCAATHTSKDNKATDASARKKALLLGKMLGLASEHDYRASSASIAERAAFRAQKQACQYQENLETIYKIAISHTPSDVTGVDLDPDWAHQFFQLAEQIHNRKMQELWGRILAHEITTPGHFSLRTLTTLKQLTHKEAQVFEKALSMSVLVNNETRLKLIIGFKHAGGFGQLFKKATSTNIGLSQFGLPYSNILTLVDAGLLHRSELETGLLSSKTPINFMVGDAKLKLTPKSGQLFFSYYRFTPIGDELAQLIHFSTDKNYLKAMKALFSHDFKID
;
A
#
# COMPACT_ATOMS: atom_id res chain seq x y z
N MET A 1 -34.21 32.66 -16.41
CA MET A 1 -32.97 32.08 -16.96
C MET A 1 -31.86 33.10 -16.86
N VAL A 2 -31.19 33.15 -15.71
CA VAL A 2 -29.84 33.70 -15.62
C VAL A 2 -29.11 32.70 -14.73
N GLU A 3 -28.46 31.75 -15.36
CA GLU A 3 -27.59 30.78 -14.72
C GLU A 3 -26.32 31.55 -14.36
N THR A 4 -26.28 32.13 -13.15
CA THR A 4 -25.06 32.71 -12.60
C THR A 4 -24.12 31.56 -12.29
N ALA A 5 -23.33 31.14 -13.28
CA ALA A 5 -22.15 30.34 -13.07
C ALA A 5 -21.20 31.14 -12.18
N ILE A 6 -21.19 30.82 -10.89
CA ILE A 6 -20.15 31.30 -9.97
C ILE A 6 -18.87 30.60 -10.40
N ASP A 7 -17.91 31.40 -10.85
CA ASP A 7 -16.62 30.96 -11.35
C ASP A 7 -15.91 30.14 -10.27
N CYS A 8 -15.62 28.86 -10.53
CA CYS A 8 -14.85 27.97 -9.63
C CYS A 8 -13.34 28.29 -9.71
N ALA A 9 -12.99 29.57 -9.78
CA ALA A 9 -11.61 30.02 -9.74
C ALA A 9 -11.04 29.80 -8.33
N ALA A 10 -10.31 28.70 -8.17
CA ALA A 10 -9.47 28.47 -7.01
C ALA A 10 -8.49 29.65 -6.86
N THR A 11 -8.51 30.27 -5.68
CA THR A 11 -7.40 31.11 -5.25
C THR A 11 -6.19 30.19 -5.05
N HIS A 12 -5.39 30.03 -6.10
CA HIS A 12 -4.08 29.39 -6.02
C HIS A 12 -3.17 30.20 -5.09
N THR A 13 -3.14 29.84 -3.81
CA THR A 13 -2.05 30.25 -2.93
C THR A 13 -0.90 29.27 -3.12
N SER A 14 0.00 29.56 -4.08
CA SER A 14 1.28 28.86 -4.18
C SER A 14 2.23 29.36 -3.08
N LYS A 15 2.56 28.43 -2.18
CA LYS A 15 3.77 28.30 -1.34
C LYS A 15 4.42 29.60 -0.81
N ASP A 16 4.40 29.72 0.52
CA ASP A 16 5.67 29.83 1.22
C ASP A 16 5.66 29.15 2.60
N ASN A 17 6.72 28.39 2.85
CA ASN A 17 6.85 27.43 3.93
C ASN A 17 7.46 28.13 5.16
N LYS A 18 6.63 28.83 5.93
CA LYS A 18 6.90 29.14 7.34
C LYS A 18 5.63 28.85 8.13
N ALA A 19 5.59 27.68 8.76
CA ALA A 19 4.58 27.33 9.74
C ALA A 19 4.69 28.28 10.94
N THR A 20 4.12 29.48 10.80
CA THR A 20 3.76 30.32 11.93
C THR A 20 2.64 29.60 12.65
N ASP A 21 2.84 29.38 13.94
CA ASP A 21 1.98 28.53 14.77
C ASP A 21 0.58 29.17 14.92
N ALA A 22 -0.26 28.97 13.92
CA ALA A 22 -1.64 29.43 13.94
C ALA A 22 -2.37 28.70 15.07
N SER A 23 -3.01 29.46 15.96
CA SER A 23 -3.77 28.90 17.08
C SER A 23 -4.78 27.85 16.61
N ALA A 24 -5.09 26.86 17.46
CA ALA A 24 -6.07 25.82 17.15
C ALA A 24 -7.43 26.43 16.70
N ARG A 25 -7.82 27.56 17.29
CA ARG A 25 -9.00 28.34 16.87
C ARG A 25 -8.89 28.88 15.45
N LYS A 26 -7.74 29.42 15.04
CA LYS A 26 -7.52 29.89 13.66
C LYS A 26 -7.60 28.71 12.67
N LYS A 27 -7.03 27.55 13.02
CA LYS A 27 -7.15 26.33 12.20
C LYS A 27 -8.61 25.85 12.06
N ALA A 28 -9.38 25.86 13.15
CA ALA A 28 -10.80 25.53 13.13
C ALA A 28 -11.63 26.49 12.25
N LEU A 29 -11.34 27.79 12.31
CA LEU A 29 -11.99 28.79 11.44
C LEU A 29 -11.65 28.59 9.96
N LEU A 30 -10.40 28.25 9.65
CA LEU A 30 -9.98 27.91 8.28
C LEU A 30 -10.70 26.65 7.78
N LEU A 31 -10.89 25.64 8.63
CA LEU A 31 -11.67 24.45 8.29
C LEU A 31 -13.12 24.81 7.92
N GLY A 32 -13.75 25.72 8.65
CA GLY A 32 -15.08 26.23 8.30
C GLY A 32 -15.14 26.82 6.88
N LYS A 33 -14.11 27.57 6.46
CA LYS A 33 -13.99 28.07 5.08
C LYS A 33 -13.81 26.94 4.06
N MET A 34 -12.92 25.99 4.33
CA MET A 34 -12.67 24.87 3.40
C MET A 34 -13.94 24.02 3.17
N LEU A 35 -14.75 23.83 4.21
CA LEU A 35 -16.01 23.08 4.16
C LEU A 35 -17.20 23.87 3.58
N GLY A 36 -17.00 25.14 3.19
CA GLY A 36 -18.09 26.01 2.71
C GLY A 36 -19.09 26.43 3.79
N LEU A 37 -18.68 26.39 5.06
CA LEU A 37 -19.51 26.74 6.21
C LEU A 37 -19.37 28.22 6.63
N ALA A 38 -18.34 28.91 6.14
CA ALA A 38 -18.09 30.31 6.42
C ALA A 38 -18.50 31.21 5.24
N SER A 39 -18.76 32.48 5.52
CA SER A 39 -19.00 33.48 4.47
C SER A 39 -17.75 33.71 3.62
N GLU A 40 -17.94 33.83 2.32
CA GLU A 40 -16.95 34.09 1.28
C GLU A 40 -17.38 35.32 0.45
N HIS A 41 -16.55 35.77 -0.50
CA HIS A 41 -16.75 37.06 -1.19
C HIS A 41 -18.18 37.28 -1.68
N ASP A 42 -18.77 36.27 -2.33
CA ASP A 42 -20.10 36.34 -2.93
C ASP A 42 -21.18 35.54 -2.16
N TYR A 43 -20.84 35.04 -0.97
CA TYR A 43 -21.74 34.19 -0.17
C TYR A 43 -21.70 34.56 1.31
N ARG A 44 -22.86 34.86 1.88
CA ARG A 44 -23.01 35.21 3.30
C ARG A 44 -23.80 34.13 4.04
N ALA A 45 -23.09 33.29 4.78
CA ALA A 45 -23.68 32.18 5.53
C ALA A 45 -24.71 32.64 6.59
N SER A 46 -24.53 33.84 7.17
CA SER A 46 -25.41 34.37 8.22
C SER A 46 -26.78 34.82 7.71
N SER A 47 -26.90 35.15 6.42
CA SER A 47 -28.16 35.60 5.80
C SER A 47 -28.80 34.54 4.90
N ALA A 48 -28.13 33.38 4.72
CA ALA A 48 -28.59 32.31 3.84
C ALA A 48 -29.45 31.27 4.60
N SER A 49 -30.49 30.79 3.93
CA SER A 49 -31.31 29.66 4.36
C SER A 49 -30.49 28.36 4.43
N ILE A 50 -30.97 27.35 5.16
CA ILE A 50 -30.30 26.04 5.25
C ILE A 50 -30.11 25.42 3.85
N ALA A 51 -31.10 25.57 2.96
CA ALA A 51 -31.05 25.05 1.60
C ALA A 51 -29.93 25.71 0.78
N GLU A 52 -29.82 27.04 0.83
CA GLU A 52 -28.74 27.79 0.16
C GLU A 52 -27.37 27.40 0.70
N ARG A 53 -27.23 27.25 2.03
CA ARG A 53 -25.97 26.82 2.65
C ARG A 53 -25.57 25.40 2.24
N ALA A 54 -26.55 24.49 2.15
CA ALA A 54 -26.32 23.13 1.70
C ALA A 54 -25.90 23.07 0.22
N ALA A 55 -26.58 23.85 -0.64
CA ALA A 55 -26.25 23.95 -2.06
C ALA A 55 -24.84 24.52 -2.29
N PHE A 56 -24.48 25.62 -1.60
CA PHE A 56 -23.14 26.19 -1.67
C PHE A 56 -22.05 25.18 -1.27
N ARG A 57 -22.26 24.47 -0.16
CA ARG A 57 -21.33 23.42 0.27
C ARG A 57 -21.22 22.29 -0.74
N ALA A 58 -22.33 21.83 -1.31
CA ALA A 58 -22.35 20.76 -2.30
C ALA A 58 -21.58 21.18 -3.57
N GLN A 59 -21.81 22.40 -4.07
CA GLN A 59 -21.09 22.95 -5.22
C GLN A 59 -19.58 23.05 -4.93
N LYS A 60 -19.20 23.56 -3.76
CA LYS A 60 -17.79 23.66 -3.37
C LYS A 60 -17.10 22.30 -3.30
N GLN A 61 -17.79 21.30 -2.76
CA GLN A 61 -17.28 19.92 -2.72
C GLN A 61 -17.13 19.35 -4.14
N ALA A 62 -18.11 19.57 -5.02
CA ALA A 62 -18.04 19.12 -6.41
C ALA A 62 -16.85 19.73 -7.17
N CYS A 63 -16.58 21.03 -7.00
CA CYS A 63 -15.41 21.66 -7.62
C CYS A 63 -14.09 21.08 -7.08
N GLN A 64 -13.98 20.82 -5.77
CA GLN A 64 -12.79 20.14 -5.21
C GLN A 64 -12.59 18.73 -5.76
N TYR A 65 -13.68 17.98 -5.94
CA TYR A 65 -13.63 16.63 -6.51
C TYR A 65 -13.22 16.65 -7.98
N GLN A 66 -13.73 17.60 -8.75
CA GLN A 66 -13.30 17.85 -10.12
C GLN A 66 -11.79 18.16 -10.22
N GLU A 67 -11.27 19.05 -9.36
CA GLU A 67 -9.84 19.37 -9.30
C GLU A 67 -8.97 18.14 -8.99
N ASN A 68 -9.44 17.27 -8.08
CA ASN A 68 -8.75 16.03 -7.75
C ASN A 68 -8.69 15.08 -8.96
N LEU A 69 -9.81 14.91 -9.67
CA LEU A 69 -9.88 14.09 -10.89
C LEU A 69 -8.92 14.60 -11.97
N GLU A 70 -8.97 15.89 -12.28
CA GLU A 70 -8.07 16.48 -13.27
C GLU A 70 -6.60 16.34 -12.88
N THR A 71 -6.31 16.47 -11.59
CA THR A 71 -4.96 16.29 -11.07
C THR A 71 -4.47 14.86 -11.27
N ILE A 72 -5.27 13.87 -10.86
CA ILE A 72 -4.93 12.45 -10.99
C ILE A 72 -4.79 12.06 -12.46
N TYR A 73 -5.69 12.56 -13.32
CA TYR A 73 -5.65 12.31 -14.75
C TYR A 73 -4.39 12.90 -15.40
N LYS A 74 -4.00 14.13 -15.05
CA LYS A 74 -2.74 14.75 -15.50
C LYS A 74 -1.52 13.92 -15.09
N ILE A 75 -1.52 13.38 -13.87
CA ILE A 75 -0.45 12.49 -13.39
C ILE A 75 -0.45 11.20 -14.22
N ALA A 76 -1.60 10.57 -14.44
CA ALA A 76 -1.71 9.34 -15.23
C ALA A 76 -1.15 9.53 -16.65
N ILE A 77 -1.50 10.63 -17.33
CA ILE A 77 -0.93 10.98 -18.64
C ILE A 77 0.60 11.03 -18.58
N SER A 78 1.17 11.67 -17.55
CA SER A 78 2.64 11.79 -17.43
C SER A 78 3.37 10.46 -17.17
N HIS A 79 2.66 9.45 -16.66
CA HIS A 79 3.19 8.11 -16.41
C HIS A 79 2.81 7.10 -17.49
N THR A 80 1.98 7.48 -18.46
CA THR A 80 1.56 6.60 -19.55
C THR A 80 2.57 6.72 -20.71
N PRO A 81 3.29 5.64 -21.07
CA PRO A 81 4.23 5.65 -22.19
C PRO A 81 3.52 5.83 -23.53
N SER A 82 4.06 6.70 -24.40
CA SER A 82 3.47 7.01 -25.71
C SER A 82 3.65 5.90 -26.76
N ASP A 83 4.54 4.94 -26.50
CA ASP A 83 4.93 3.85 -27.40
C ASP A 83 4.23 2.53 -27.08
N VAL A 84 3.37 2.49 -26.06
CA VAL A 84 2.58 1.31 -25.68
C VAL A 84 1.14 1.49 -26.14
N THR A 85 0.59 0.47 -26.78
CA THR A 85 -0.85 0.45 -27.13
C THR A 85 -1.67 0.30 -25.85
N GLY A 86 -2.46 1.32 -25.52
CA GLY A 86 -3.43 1.26 -24.44
C GLY A 86 -4.55 0.28 -24.74
N VAL A 87 -5.17 -0.24 -23.69
CA VAL A 87 -6.35 -1.09 -23.77
C VAL A 87 -7.52 -0.35 -23.12
N ASP A 88 -8.72 -0.52 -23.67
CA ASP A 88 -9.93 0.02 -23.06
C ASP A 88 -10.12 -0.57 -21.67
N LEU A 89 -10.27 0.31 -20.68
CA LEU A 89 -10.56 -0.09 -19.31
C LEU A 89 -11.96 -0.71 -19.24
N ASP A 90 -12.12 -1.68 -18.35
CA ASP A 90 -13.44 -2.16 -17.96
C ASP A 90 -14.31 -0.96 -17.50
N PRO A 91 -15.51 -0.74 -18.06
CA PRO A 91 -16.32 0.45 -17.75
C PRO A 91 -16.71 0.55 -16.27
N ASP A 92 -17.01 -0.59 -15.63
CA ASP A 92 -17.39 -0.63 -14.22
C ASP A 92 -16.18 -0.33 -13.33
N TRP A 93 -15.01 -0.87 -13.69
CA TRP A 93 -13.76 -0.55 -13.04
C TRP A 93 -13.43 0.94 -13.13
N ALA A 94 -13.51 1.51 -14.34
CA ALA A 94 -13.20 2.91 -14.59
C ALA A 94 -14.16 3.84 -13.81
N HIS A 95 -15.45 3.54 -13.84
CA HIS A 95 -16.46 4.28 -13.08
C HIS A 95 -16.14 4.27 -11.58
N GLN A 96 -15.88 3.08 -11.02
CA GLN A 96 -15.61 2.96 -9.59
C GLN A 96 -14.26 3.58 -9.21
N PHE A 97 -13.25 3.50 -10.07
CA PHE A 97 -11.95 4.16 -9.87
C PHE A 97 -12.14 5.67 -9.73
N PHE A 98 -12.84 6.31 -10.67
CA PHE A 98 -13.01 7.77 -10.64
C PHE A 98 -13.86 8.24 -9.44
N GLN A 99 -14.91 7.50 -9.05
CA GLN A 99 -15.67 7.78 -7.83
C GLN A 99 -14.82 7.73 -6.55
N LEU A 100 -13.82 6.86 -6.49
CA LEU A 100 -12.91 6.80 -5.35
C LEU A 100 -11.84 7.90 -5.44
N ALA A 101 -11.29 8.12 -6.64
CA ALA A 101 -10.21 9.05 -6.93
C ALA A 101 -10.58 10.52 -6.67
N GLU A 102 -11.81 10.92 -6.99
CA GLU A 102 -12.28 12.30 -6.79
C GLU A 102 -12.22 12.74 -5.33
N GLN A 103 -12.23 11.80 -4.38
CA GLN A 103 -12.19 12.06 -2.94
C GLN A 103 -10.76 12.09 -2.36
N ILE A 104 -9.74 11.93 -3.21
CA ILE A 104 -8.33 11.87 -2.80
C ILE A 104 -7.71 13.26 -2.85
N HIS A 105 -7.61 13.91 -1.67
CA HIS A 105 -7.05 15.27 -1.55
C HIS A 105 -5.53 15.31 -1.30
N ASN A 106 -4.93 14.22 -0.81
CA ASN A 106 -3.50 14.20 -0.49
C ASN A 106 -2.65 14.06 -1.76
N ARG A 107 -1.71 14.99 -2.00
CA ARG A 107 -0.90 14.99 -3.23
C ARG A 107 -0.09 13.71 -3.47
N LYS A 108 0.44 13.08 -2.41
CA LYS A 108 1.19 11.82 -2.55
C LYS A 108 0.26 10.65 -2.90
N MET A 109 -0.97 10.66 -2.38
CA MET A 109 -1.98 9.69 -2.78
C MET A 109 -2.45 9.95 -4.21
N GLN A 110 -2.67 11.20 -4.62
CA GLN A 110 -3.00 11.53 -6.02
C GLN A 110 -1.92 11.01 -7.00
N GLU A 111 -0.64 11.11 -6.63
CA GLU A 111 0.46 10.51 -7.39
C GLU A 111 0.32 8.99 -7.53
N LEU A 112 0.02 8.31 -6.43
CA LEU A 112 -0.18 6.87 -6.41
C LEU A 112 -1.37 6.44 -7.28
N TRP A 113 -2.50 7.13 -7.15
CA TRP A 113 -3.71 6.88 -7.93
C TRP A 113 -3.49 7.14 -9.43
N GLY A 114 -2.74 8.19 -9.78
CA GLY A 114 -2.39 8.46 -11.18
C GLY A 114 -1.51 7.35 -11.78
N ARG A 115 -0.56 6.80 -11.02
CA ARG A 115 0.26 5.66 -11.45
C ARG A 115 -0.56 4.38 -11.61
N ILE A 116 -1.51 4.12 -10.70
CA ILE A 116 -2.43 2.99 -10.82
C ILE A 116 -3.22 3.08 -12.13
N LEU A 117 -3.80 4.26 -12.42
CA LEU A 117 -4.56 4.48 -13.65
C LEU A 117 -3.68 4.29 -14.90
N ALA A 118 -2.48 4.87 -14.92
CA ALA A 118 -1.53 4.68 -16.01
C ALA A 118 -1.20 3.21 -16.24
N HIS A 119 -0.93 2.46 -15.16
CA HIS A 119 -0.62 1.05 -15.25
C HIS A 119 -1.80 0.23 -15.78
N GLU A 120 -3.01 0.47 -15.28
CA GLU A 120 -4.21 -0.25 -15.71
C GLU A 120 -4.55 0.03 -17.18
N ILE A 121 -4.32 1.26 -17.67
CA ILE A 121 -4.49 1.61 -19.10
C ILE A 121 -3.48 0.84 -19.98
N THR A 122 -2.25 0.68 -19.51
CA THR A 122 -1.19 -0.04 -20.25
C THR A 122 -1.30 -1.55 -20.14
N THR A 123 -1.78 -2.07 -19.01
CA THR A 123 -1.83 -3.50 -18.73
C THR A 123 -2.98 -3.79 -17.76
N PRO A 124 -4.21 -3.94 -18.29
CA PRO A 124 -5.39 -4.17 -17.46
C PRO A 124 -5.31 -5.44 -16.60
N GLY A 125 -6.07 -5.47 -15.51
CA GLY A 125 -6.21 -6.61 -14.61
C GLY A 125 -5.19 -6.66 -13.46
N HIS A 126 -4.41 -5.60 -13.25
CA HIS A 126 -3.37 -5.57 -12.21
C HIS A 126 -3.91 -5.04 -10.87
N PHE A 127 -4.92 -4.16 -10.89
CA PHE A 127 -5.50 -3.60 -9.67
C PHE A 127 -6.99 -3.88 -9.58
N SER A 128 -7.38 -4.69 -8.60
CA SER A 128 -8.79 -4.96 -8.33
C SER A 128 -9.49 -3.78 -7.63
N LEU A 129 -10.82 -3.69 -7.76
CA LEU A 129 -11.63 -2.71 -7.02
C LEU A 129 -11.50 -2.84 -5.50
N ARG A 130 -11.26 -4.05 -5.00
CA ARG A 130 -11.00 -4.31 -3.58
C ARG A 130 -9.69 -3.64 -3.15
N THR A 131 -8.67 -3.71 -3.99
CA THR A 131 -7.39 -3.03 -3.76
C THR A 131 -7.52 -1.51 -3.71
N LEU A 132 -8.28 -0.91 -4.63
CA LEU A 132 -8.54 0.53 -4.61
C LEU A 132 -9.27 0.97 -3.33
N THR A 133 -10.24 0.17 -2.90
CA THR A 133 -11.01 0.42 -1.66
C THR A 133 -10.10 0.32 -0.43
N THR A 134 -9.29 -0.74 -0.34
CA THR A 134 -8.31 -0.90 0.75
C THR A 134 -7.31 0.25 0.75
N LEU A 135 -6.77 0.64 -0.41
CA LEU A 135 -5.81 1.74 -0.53
C LEU A 135 -6.36 3.06 0.01
N LYS A 136 -7.63 3.36 -0.27
CA LYS A 136 -8.30 4.57 0.24
C LYS A 136 -8.43 4.57 1.77
N GLN A 137 -8.57 3.39 2.38
CA GLN A 137 -8.80 3.21 3.80
C GLN A 137 -7.51 3.08 4.62
N LEU A 138 -6.39 2.72 3.97
CA LEU A 138 -5.11 2.54 4.65
C LEU A 138 -4.66 3.82 5.35
N THR A 139 -4.43 3.70 6.65
CA THR A 139 -3.83 4.75 7.46
C THR A 139 -2.35 4.89 7.16
N HIS A 140 -1.77 6.05 7.49
CA HIS A 140 -0.33 6.27 7.35
C HIS A 140 0.50 5.25 8.13
N LYS A 141 0.02 4.86 9.31
CA LYS A 141 0.69 3.85 10.15
C LYS A 141 0.67 2.47 9.49
N GLU A 142 -0.47 2.03 8.97
CA GLU A 142 -0.58 0.75 8.26
C GLU A 142 0.32 0.73 7.02
N ALA A 143 0.38 1.82 6.26
CA ALA A 143 1.25 1.94 5.10
C ALA A 143 2.74 1.81 5.48
N GLN A 144 3.18 2.45 6.56
CA GLN A 144 4.56 2.31 7.07
C GLN A 144 4.87 0.88 7.52
N VAL A 145 3.91 0.24 8.20
CA VAL A 145 4.06 -1.16 8.63
C VAL A 145 4.14 -2.09 7.41
N PHE A 146 3.36 -1.81 6.38
CA PHE A 146 3.33 -2.60 5.15
C PHE A 146 4.64 -2.46 4.37
N GLU A 147 5.12 -1.23 4.16
CA GLU A 147 6.45 -0.96 3.59
C GLU A 147 7.54 -1.70 4.37
N LYS A 148 7.43 -1.70 5.71
CA LYS A 148 8.39 -2.41 6.55
C LYS A 148 8.34 -3.92 6.34
N ALA A 149 7.16 -4.52 6.23
CA ALA A 149 7.02 -5.94 5.93
C ALA A 149 7.58 -6.29 4.53
N LEU A 150 7.32 -5.45 3.52
CA LEU A 150 7.86 -5.62 2.17
C LEU A 150 9.40 -5.58 2.16
N SER A 151 10.02 -4.70 2.96
CA SER A 151 11.48 -4.61 3.09
C SER A 151 12.16 -5.89 3.60
N MET A 152 11.40 -6.83 4.18
CA MET A 152 11.86 -8.12 4.70
C MET A 152 11.27 -9.30 3.95
N SER A 153 10.51 -9.03 2.89
CA SER A 153 9.84 -10.07 2.11
C SER A 153 10.77 -10.66 1.05
N VAL A 154 10.44 -11.88 0.65
CA VAL A 154 11.29 -12.72 -0.20
C VAL A 154 10.44 -13.34 -1.30
N LEU A 155 10.93 -13.31 -2.54
CA LEU A 155 10.43 -14.17 -3.61
C LEU A 155 11.18 -15.51 -3.54
N VAL A 156 10.44 -16.60 -3.60
CA VAL A 156 10.99 -17.96 -3.48
C VAL A 156 10.87 -18.67 -4.81
N ASN A 157 12.01 -19.15 -5.32
CA ASN A 157 12.16 -19.76 -6.63
C ASN A 157 11.62 -18.85 -7.75
N ASN A 158 10.70 -19.35 -8.56
CA ASN A 158 10.07 -18.61 -9.66
C ASN A 158 8.65 -18.14 -9.28
N GLU A 159 8.36 -18.04 -7.97
CA GLU A 159 7.09 -17.47 -7.53
C GLU A 159 7.07 -15.97 -7.77
N THR A 160 5.90 -15.46 -8.15
CA THR A 160 5.65 -14.03 -8.41
C THR A 160 5.19 -13.27 -7.17
N ARG A 161 4.92 -13.98 -6.07
CA ARG A 161 4.30 -13.41 -4.87
C ARG A 161 5.26 -13.45 -3.70
N LEU A 162 5.30 -12.34 -2.99
CA LEU A 162 6.20 -12.15 -1.85
C LEU A 162 5.78 -13.02 -0.67
N LYS A 163 6.77 -13.45 0.11
CA LYS A 163 6.57 -14.15 1.39
C LYS A 163 7.37 -13.45 2.47
N LEU A 164 6.76 -13.29 3.63
CA LEU A 164 7.46 -12.82 4.82
C LEU A 164 7.93 -14.04 5.61
N ILE A 165 9.20 -14.41 5.45
CA ILE A 165 9.78 -15.59 6.08
C ILE A 165 9.96 -15.35 7.58
N ILE A 166 9.39 -16.21 8.41
CA ILE A 166 9.46 -16.12 9.89
C ILE A 166 10.64 -16.95 10.41
N GLY A 167 10.91 -18.07 9.72
CA GLY A 167 11.92 -19.03 10.14
C GLY A 167 11.81 -20.36 9.40
N PHE A 168 12.42 -21.39 9.96
CA PHE A 168 12.29 -22.78 9.50
C PHE A 168 12.11 -23.72 10.68
N LYS A 169 11.58 -24.91 10.39
CA LYS A 169 11.37 -25.97 11.37
C LYS A 169 11.95 -27.27 10.84
N HIS A 170 12.28 -28.16 11.78
CA HIS A 170 12.60 -29.55 11.47
C HIS A 170 11.34 -30.41 11.66
N ALA A 171 10.93 -31.11 10.62
CA ALA A 171 9.97 -32.19 10.73
C ALA A 171 10.60 -33.30 11.57
N GLY A 172 9.91 -33.71 12.65
CA GLY A 172 10.40 -34.77 13.51
C GLY A 172 10.67 -36.05 12.72
N GLY A 173 11.89 -36.58 12.80
CA GLY A 173 12.24 -37.83 12.12
C GLY A 173 11.61 -39.07 12.78
N PHE A 174 11.72 -40.23 12.12
CA PHE A 174 11.23 -41.55 12.60
C PHE A 174 11.76 -42.00 13.98
N GLY A 175 12.67 -41.24 14.62
CA GLY A 175 13.17 -41.47 15.99
C GLY A 175 12.84 -40.37 17.01
N GLN A 176 11.97 -39.40 16.66
CA GLN A 176 11.66 -38.22 17.50
C GLN A 176 10.24 -38.23 18.09
N LEU A 177 9.65 -39.41 18.36
CA LEU A 177 8.32 -39.54 18.99
C LEU A 177 8.15 -38.79 20.33
N PHE A 178 9.24 -38.31 20.95
CA PHE A 178 9.21 -37.57 22.21
C PHE A 178 9.92 -36.20 22.18
N LYS A 179 10.44 -35.73 21.03
CA LYS A 179 11.09 -34.40 20.91
C LYS A 179 10.23 -33.47 20.06
N LYS A 180 9.81 -32.35 20.67
CA LYS A 180 9.05 -31.27 20.02
C LYS A 180 9.85 -30.76 18.81
N ALA A 181 9.17 -30.56 17.68
CA ALA A 181 9.78 -29.97 16.49
C ALA A 181 10.52 -28.68 16.87
N THR A 182 11.81 -28.62 16.55
CA THR A 182 12.64 -27.45 16.85
C THR A 182 12.38 -26.39 15.78
N SER A 183 11.87 -25.24 16.21
CA SER A 183 11.63 -24.07 15.36
C SER A 183 12.74 -23.05 15.54
N THR A 184 13.32 -22.61 14.43
CA THR A 184 14.31 -21.54 14.40
C THR A 184 13.64 -20.30 13.82
N ASN A 185 13.45 -19.25 14.63
CA ASN A 185 12.78 -18.01 14.23
C ASN A 185 13.79 -16.88 14.05
N ILE A 186 13.59 -16.06 13.02
CA ILE A 186 14.44 -14.88 12.73
C ILE A 186 14.19 -13.74 13.73
N GLY A 187 13.01 -13.69 14.35
CA GLY A 187 12.65 -12.66 15.32
C GLY A 187 12.34 -11.31 14.66
N LEU A 188 11.29 -11.26 13.84
CA LEU A 188 10.89 -10.07 13.06
C LEU A 188 10.72 -8.78 13.89
N SER A 189 10.40 -8.91 15.19
CA SER A 189 10.30 -7.78 16.11
C SER A 189 11.60 -7.00 16.26
N GLN A 190 12.76 -7.67 16.17
CA GLN A 190 14.08 -7.03 16.26
C GLN A 190 14.35 -6.10 15.07
N PHE A 191 13.64 -6.33 13.96
CA PHE A 191 13.71 -5.54 12.75
C PHE A 191 12.50 -4.61 12.61
N GLY A 192 11.81 -4.27 13.70
CA GLY A 192 10.71 -3.31 13.67
C GLY A 192 9.37 -3.85 13.17
N LEU A 193 9.20 -5.18 13.11
CA LEU A 193 7.92 -5.82 12.79
C LEU A 193 7.48 -6.78 13.91
N PRO A 194 7.07 -6.25 15.07
CA PRO A 194 6.48 -7.06 16.14
C PRO A 194 5.16 -7.70 15.70
N TYR A 195 4.69 -8.70 16.44
CA TYR A 195 3.44 -9.41 16.10
C TYR A 195 2.22 -8.49 16.00
N SER A 196 2.14 -7.42 16.81
CA SER A 196 1.08 -6.41 16.69
C SER A 196 1.02 -5.75 15.31
N ASN A 197 2.17 -5.59 14.65
CA ASN A 197 2.26 -5.05 13.30
C ASN A 197 1.81 -6.09 12.26
N ILE A 198 2.08 -7.38 12.49
CA ILE A 198 1.51 -8.46 11.68
C ILE A 198 -0.02 -8.44 11.76
N LEU A 199 -0.58 -8.34 12.96
CA LEU A 199 -2.03 -8.23 13.16
C LEU A 199 -2.61 -7.01 12.45
N THR A 200 -1.92 -5.86 12.54
CA THR A 200 -2.30 -4.64 11.81
C THR A 200 -2.43 -4.90 10.30
N LEU A 201 -1.48 -5.64 9.70
CA LEU A 201 -1.53 -5.99 8.27
C LEU A 201 -2.62 -7.02 7.95
N VAL A 202 -2.91 -7.94 8.87
CA VAL A 202 -4.01 -8.90 8.72
C VAL A 202 -5.36 -8.19 8.75
N ASP A 203 -5.56 -7.26 9.68
CA ASP A 203 -6.81 -6.51 9.84
C ASP A 203 -7.02 -5.52 8.67
N ALA A 204 -5.95 -4.96 8.13
CA ALA A 204 -5.97 -4.18 6.89
C ALA A 204 -6.19 -5.05 5.62
N GLY A 205 -6.24 -6.38 5.76
CA GLY A 205 -6.45 -7.31 4.65
C GLY A 205 -5.25 -7.50 3.73
N LEU A 206 -4.05 -7.11 4.16
CA LEU A 206 -2.80 -7.18 3.39
C LEU A 206 -2.05 -8.51 3.58
N LEU A 207 -2.18 -9.13 4.75
CA LEU A 207 -1.63 -10.46 5.06
C LEU A 207 -2.74 -11.47 5.35
N HIS A 208 -2.53 -12.71 4.96
CA HIS A 208 -3.33 -13.82 5.47
C HIS A 208 -3.06 -14.02 6.97
N ARG A 209 -4.11 -14.31 7.74
CA ARG A 209 -4.03 -14.50 9.20
C ARG A 209 -3.16 -15.68 9.63
N SER A 210 -3.14 -16.74 8.84
CA SER A 210 -2.46 -17.99 9.21
C SER A 210 -1.00 -17.96 8.81
N GLU A 211 -0.13 -18.45 9.70
CA GLU A 211 1.21 -18.86 9.34
C GLU A 211 1.13 -20.07 8.40
N LEU A 212 1.85 -20.00 7.30
CA LEU A 212 1.92 -21.07 6.31
C LEU A 212 3.29 -21.73 6.36
N GLU A 213 3.33 -22.96 5.89
CA GLU A 213 4.54 -23.76 5.83
C GLU A 213 4.79 -24.19 4.38
N THR A 214 6.05 -24.32 4.02
CA THR A 214 6.38 -25.01 2.77
C THR A 214 6.21 -26.52 2.95
N GLY A 215 6.18 -27.26 1.84
CA GLY A 215 6.47 -28.67 1.91
C GLY A 215 7.90 -28.93 2.43
N LEU A 216 8.19 -30.21 2.71
CA LEU A 216 9.54 -30.65 3.05
C LEU A 216 10.52 -30.27 1.95
N LEU A 217 11.65 -29.70 2.36
CA LEU A 217 12.70 -29.25 1.48
C LEU A 217 13.68 -30.40 1.27
N SER A 218 13.93 -30.74 0.00
CA SER A 218 14.88 -31.77 -0.37
C SER A 218 16.31 -31.24 -0.27
N SER A 219 17.22 -32.02 0.33
CA SER A 219 18.64 -31.69 0.39
C SER A 219 19.35 -31.69 -0.97
N LYS A 220 18.69 -32.23 -2.01
CA LYS A 220 19.22 -32.28 -3.38
C LYS A 220 18.80 -31.08 -4.23
N THR A 221 17.80 -30.32 -3.78
CA THR A 221 17.13 -29.31 -4.59
C THR A 221 17.36 -27.93 -3.98
N PRO A 222 18.19 -27.07 -4.61
CA PRO A 222 18.40 -25.71 -4.12
C PRO A 222 17.15 -24.86 -4.23
N ILE A 223 17.01 -23.92 -3.31
CA ILE A 223 15.91 -22.96 -3.22
C ILE A 223 16.50 -21.58 -3.46
N ASN A 224 15.97 -20.85 -4.43
CA ASN A 224 16.44 -19.51 -4.74
C ASN A 224 15.59 -18.49 -3.99
N PHE A 225 16.22 -17.67 -3.15
CA PHE A 225 15.58 -16.53 -2.50
C PHE A 225 16.01 -15.27 -3.23
N MET A 226 15.05 -14.42 -3.58
CA MET A 226 15.30 -13.06 -4.05
C MET A 226 14.75 -12.09 -3.00
N VAL A 227 15.67 -11.37 -2.35
CA VAL A 227 15.39 -10.47 -1.22
C VAL A 227 15.72 -9.04 -1.67
N GLY A 228 14.73 -8.37 -2.26
CA GLY A 228 15.00 -7.23 -3.16
C GLY A 228 15.99 -7.66 -4.24
N ASP A 229 17.11 -6.96 -4.38
CA ASP A 229 18.09 -7.24 -5.42
C ASP A 229 19.06 -8.40 -5.07
N ALA A 230 19.06 -8.87 -3.82
CA ALA A 230 19.97 -9.92 -3.37
C ALA A 230 19.42 -11.31 -3.72
N LYS A 231 20.16 -12.06 -4.54
CA LYS A 231 19.89 -13.48 -4.83
C LYS A 231 20.67 -14.36 -3.86
N LEU A 232 19.99 -15.28 -3.19
CA LEU A 232 20.58 -16.29 -2.31
C LEU A 232 20.16 -17.68 -2.78
N LYS A 233 21.11 -18.60 -2.89
CA LYS A 233 20.81 -19.99 -3.20
C LYS A 233 20.97 -20.82 -1.94
N LEU A 234 19.86 -21.30 -1.40
CA LEU A 234 19.78 -22.08 -0.17
C LEU A 234 19.65 -23.57 -0.51
N THR A 235 20.66 -24.37 -0.19
CA THR A 235 20.57 -25.84 -0.30
C THR A 235 20.42 -26.43 1.11
N PRO A 236 19.28 -27.07 1.42
CA PRO A 236 19.07 -27.68 2.74
C PRO A 236 20.11 -28.76 3.03
N LYS A 237 20.69 -28.78 4.24
CA LYS A 237 21.61 -29.85 4.66
C LYS A 237 20.86 -31.15 4.99
N SER A 238 19.55 -31.07 5.25
CA SER A 238 18.66 -32.18 5.58
C SER A 238 17.36 -32.13 4.77
N GLY A 239 16.79 -33.29 4.47
CA GLY A 239 15.49 -33.45 3.82
C GLY A 239 14.27 -33.22 4.71
N GLN A 240 14.47 -32.88 5.99
CA GLN A 240 13.42 -32.72 7.00
C GLN A 240 13.15 -31.25 7.34
N LEU A 241 13.64 -30.31 6.54
CA LEU A 241 13.48 -28.88 6.79
C LEU A 241 12.25 -28.35 6.04
N PHE A 242 11.59 -27.33 6.59
CA PHE A 242 10.59 -26.54 5.88
C PHE A 242 10.54 -25.11 6.43
N PHE A 243 10.18 -24.15 5.59
CA PHE A 243 10.07 -22.75 6.00
C PHE A 243 8.68 -22.46 6.56
N SER A 244 8.62 -21.57 7.55
CA SER A 244 7.38 -20.96 8.04
C SER A 244 7.34 -19.49 7.63
N TYR A 245 6.19 -19.03 7.13
CA TYR A 245 6.05 -17.70 6.55
C TYR A 245 4.63 -17.14 6.65
N TYR A 246 4.50 -15.81 6.60
CA TYR A 246 3.24 -15.15 6.28
C TYR A 246 3.16 -14.89 4.78
N ARG A 247 1.93 -14.99 4.25
CA ARG A 247 1.64 -14.74 2.84
C ARG A 247 0.79 -13.49 2.68
N PHE A 248 1.15 -12.65 1.72
CA PHE A 248 0.32 -11.52 1.33
C PHE A 248 -0.97 -12.01 0.68
N THR A 249 -2.06 -11.28 0.93
CA THR A 249 -3.31 -11.49 0.21
C THR A 249 -3.15 -11.02 -1.24
N PRO A 250 -4.07 -11.35 -2.17
CA PRO A 250 -4.07 -10.74 -3.49
C PRO A 250 -4.02 -9.20 -3.44
N ILE A 251 -4.74 -8.59 -2.50
CA ILE A 251 -4.72 -7.14 -2.29
C ILE A 251 -3.33 -6.65 -1.85
N GLY A 252 -2.69 -7.37 -0.92
CA GLY A 252 -1.32 -7.08 -0.51
C GLY A 252 -0.32 -7.21 -1.66
N ASP A 253 -0.42 -8.26 -2.47
CA ASP A 253 0.43 -8.47 -3.64
C ASP A 253 0.25 -7.36 -4.70
N GLU A 254 -1.00 -6.94 -4.97
CA GLU A 254 -1.31 -5.83 -5.88
C GLU A 254 -0.71 -4.52 -5.36
N LEU A 255 -0.93 -4.18 -4.09
CA LEU A 255 -0.38 -2.94 -3.50
C LEU A 255 1.14 -2.94 -3.40
N ALA A 256 1.78 -4.09 -3.23
CA ALA A 256 3.23 -4.19 -3.18
C ALA A 256 3.90 -3.68 -4.47
N GLN A 257 3.22 -3.79 -5.62
CA GLN A 257 3.72 -3.31 -6.91
C GLN A 257 3.88 -1.78 -6.96
N LEU A 258 3.13 -1.06 -6.13
CA LEU A 258 3.12 0.40 -6.10
C LEU A 258 4.12 1.00 -5.11
N ILE A 259 4.63 0.19 -4.18
CA ILE A 259 5.47 0.67 -3.09
C ILE A 259 6.93 0.40 -3.46
N HIS A 260 7.70 1.48 -3.53
CA HIS A 260 9.15 1.37 -3.55
C HIS A 260 9.65 1.13 -2.13
N PHE A 261 10.26 -0.03 -1.90
CA PHE A 261 10.92 -0.36 -0.64
C PHE A 261 12.35 -0.80 -0.90
N SER A 262 13.21 -0.62 0.11
CA SER A 262 14.58 -1.10 0.07
C SER A 262 14.74 -2.25 1.06
N THR A 263 15.47 -3.29 0.68
CA THR A 263 15.71 -4.45 1.54
C THR A 263 16.35 -4.04 2.86
N ASP A 264 15.80 -4.51 3.97
CA ASP A 264 16.44 -4.34 5.28
C ASP A 264 17.72 -5.19 5.34
N LYS A 265 18.87 -4.49 5.30
CA LYS A 265 20.20 -5.11 5.28
C LYS A 265 20.52 -5.86 6.58
N ASN A 266 20.00 -5.40 7.72
CA ASN A 266 20.21 -6.05 9.01
C ASN A 266 19.42 -7.36 9.08
N TYR A 267 18.17 -7.34 8.63
CA TYR A 267 17.34 -8.53 8.47
C TYR A 267 18.01 -9.54 7.52
N LEU A 268 18.47 -9.10 6.35
CA LEU A 268 19.16 -9.97 5.39
C LEU A 268 20.41 -10.61 5.99
N LYS A 269 21.22 -9.85 6.74
CA LYS A 269 22.41 -10.36 7.43
C LYS A 269 22.04 -11.39 8.51
N ALA A 270 21.02 -11.10 9.32
CA ALA A 270 20.55 -12.00 10.36
C ALA A 270 19.98 -13.30 9.78
N MET A 271 19.18 -13.20 8.70
CA MET A 271 18.64 -14.35 7.99
C MET A 271 19.76 -15.25 7.45
N LYS A 272 20.77 -14.68 6.78
CA LYS A 272 21.94 -15.44 6.30
C LYS A 272 22.67 -16.17 7.44
N ALA A 273 22.95 -15.45 8.52
CA ALA A 273 23.64 -16.02 9.68
C ALA A 273 22.85 -17.19 10.28
N LEU A 274 21.54 -16.99 10.51
CA LEU A 274 20.66 -18.01 11.06
C LEU A 274 20.56 -19.24 10.14
N PHE A 275 20.41 -19.02 8.83
CA PHE A 275 20.18 -20.11 7.88
C PHE A 275 21.45 -20.89 7.57
N SER A 276 22.64 -20.30 7.69
CA SER A 276 23.92 -20.97 7.43
C SER A 276 24.17 -22.23 8.30
N HIS A 277 23.48 -22.34 9.43
CA HIS A 277 23.54 -23.51 10.30
C HIS A 277 22.97 -24.76 9.62
N ASP A 278 21.78 -24.66 8.99
CA ASP A 278 21.04 -25.79 8.41
C ASP A 278 20.96 -25.77 6.88
N PHE A 279 21.43 -24.70 6.26
CA PHE A 279 21.47 -24.51 4.81
C PHE A 279 22.89 -24.16 4.37
N LYS A 280 23.30 -24.68 3.21
CA LYS A 280 24.43 -24.13 2.46
C LYS A 280 23.91 -22.93 1.66
N ILE A 281 24.57 -21.78 1.80
CA ILE A 281 24.18 -20.52 1.16
C ILE A 281 25.25 -20.15 0.14
N ASP A 282 24.88 -20.11 -1.14
CA ASP A 282 25.70 -19.59 -2.25
C ASP A 282 25.14 -18.25 -2.74
#